data_AF-A0A800EUF1-F1
#
_entry.id   AF-A0A800EUF1-F1
#
_cell.length_a   1.000
_cell.length_b   1.000
_cell.length_c   1.000
_cell.angle_alpha   90.00
_cell.angle_beta   90.00
_cell.angle_gamma   90.00
#
_symmetry.space_group_name_H-M   'P 1'
#
loop_
_entity.id
_entity.type
_entity.pdbx_description
1 polymer ?
#
loop_
_entity_poly.entity_id
_entity_poly.type
_entity_poly.pdbx_seq_one_letter_code
_entity_poly.pdbx_strand_id
1 'polypeptide(L)'
;MRFASIPLVGASLLALAPMQVSAQAMESAEPFFVATFEVDGAQMVGLILRDQLAVEIDAANSNLEQDPAFPQMSMPGDMLQLIGLYEYGLKYRLYEIVNHLVEDEMLAGGNRPSFVHDLDDIDIQAPIQYPGKIMNAAGNFYTHICEGCTPEELEASNLERAANRGVPYLFLKPSRGAVIGTGENIVIPEGRNRTDWEIEFGTVIGRTGKYIPAQNAQDYVFGYMVTIDIGAGVLRVAPVTDRTGSSGRAMTRSRPRGRGSFPKSSTEIRWSGCTRCLPSTALRSRRHGPAT
;
A
#
# COMPACT_ATOMS: atom_id res chain seq x y z
N MET A 1 -68.45 -10.10 -55.88
CA MET A 1 -67.73 -10.63 -54.71
C MET A 1 -66.41 -9.88 -54.59
N ARG A 2 -66.22 -9.09 -53.51
CA ARG A 2 -64.97 -8.38 -53.22
C ARG A 2 -64.13 -9.25 -52.28
N PHE A 3 -62.92 -9.63 -52.68
CA PHE A 3 -61.95 -10.26 -51.79
C PHE A 3 -61.18 -9.15 -51.05
N ALA A 4 -61.20 -9.19 -49.72
CA ALA A 4 -60.43 -8.31 -48.86
C ALA A 4 -59.06 -8.94 -48.59
N SER A 5 -57.98 -8.22 -48.91
CA SER A 5 -56.60 -8.58 -48.61
C SER A 5 -56.26 -8.13 -47.18
N ILE A 6 -55.88 -9.06 -46.32
CA ILE A 6 -55.37 -8.80 -44.96
C ILE A 6 -53.85 -8.65 -45.06
N PRO A 7 -53.21 -7.57 -44.56
CA PRO A 7 -51.77 -7.48 -44.53
C PRO A 7 -51.21 -8.32 -43.37
N LEU A 8 -50.22 -9.16 -43.70
CA LEU A 8 -49.46 -9.95 -42.75
C LEU A 8 -48.45 -9.04 -42.04
N VAL A 9 -48.69 -8.71 -40.76
CA VAL A 9 -47.71 -8.00 -39.92
C VAL A 9 -46.66 -9.02 -39.49
N GLY A 10 -45.45 -8.90 -40.07
CA GLY A 10 -44.30 -9.70 -39.65
C GLY A 10 -43.86 -9.30 -38.26
N ALA A 11 -44.02 -10.21 -37.29
CA ALA A 11 -43.44 -10.06 -35.96
C ALA A 11 -41.93 -10.31 -36.04
N SER A 12 -41.14 -9.24 -36.02
CA SER A 12 -39.70 -9.33 -35.77
C SER A 12 -39.48 -9.79 -34.32
N LEU A 13 -39.17 -11.08 -34.16
CA LEU A 13 -38.60 -11.62 -32.94
C LEU A 13 -37.21 -11.00 -32.74
N LEU A 14 -37.10 -10.00 -31.85
CA LEU A 14 -35.81 -9.64 -31.27
C LEU A 14 -35.34 -10.84 -30.44
N ALA A 15 -34.33 -11.55 -30.94
CA ALA A 15 -33.61 -12.54 -30.16
C ALA A 15 -32.84 -11.80 -29.05
N LEU A 16 -33.38 -11.78 -27.84
CA LEU A 16 -32.64 -11.41 -26.64
C LEU A 16 -31.61 -12.52 -26.40
N ALA A 17 -30.37 -12.28 -26.83
CA ALA A 17 -29.25 -13.11 -26.39
C ALA A 17 -29.18 -13.02 -24.85
N PRO A 18 -29.05 -14.13 -24.13
CA PRO A 18 -28.87 -14.08 -22.68
C PRO A 18 -27.60 -13.28 -22.40
N MET A 19 -27.71 -12.22 -21.59
CA MET A 19 -26.54 -11.53 -21.07
C MET A 19 -25.72 -12.54 -20.27
N GLN A 20 -24.56 -12.92 -20.79
CA GLN A 20 -23.61 -13.74 -20.05
C GLN A 20 -22.98 -12.82 -19.01
N VAL A 21 -23.46 -12.89 -17.77
CA VAL A 21 -22.80 -12.25 -16.63
C VAL A 21 -21.52 -13.05 -16.39
N SER A 22 -20.37 -12.40 -16.54
CA SER A 22 -19.08 -13.03 -16.23
C SER A 22 -19.03 -13.36 -14.73
N ALA A 23 -18.53 -14.53 -14.38
CA ALA A 23 -18.27 -14.85 -12.99
C ALA A 23 -17.09 -14.01 -12.49
N GLN A 24 -17.18 -13.47 -11.27
CA GLN A 24 -16.11 -12.65 -10.70
C GLN A 24 -14.78 -13.40 -10.73
N ALA A 25 -13.73 -12.73 -11.21
CA ALA A 25 -12.40 -13.30 -11.25
C ALA A 25 -11.92 -13.61 -9.82
N MET A 26 -11.64 -14.89 -9.52
CA MET A 26 -11.17 -15.31 -8.20
C MET A 26 -9.65 -15.16 -8.04
N GLU A 27 -8.92 -15.07 -9.14
CA GLU A 27 -7.47 -14.95 -9.21
C GLU A 27 -7.09 -13.93 -10.29
N SER A 28 -5.90 -13.35 -10.12
CA SER A 28 -5.32 -12.41 -11.07
C SER A 28 -4.33 -13.12 -11.99
N ALA A 29 -4.33 -12.76 -13.27
CA ALA A 29 -3.50 -13.35 -14.32
C ALA A 29 -2.00 -13.11 -14.09
N GLU A 30 -1.65 -11.99 -13.46
CA GLU A 30 -0.27 -11.69 -13.06
C GLU A 30 -0.23 -10.94 -11.72
N PRO A 31 0.87 -11.06 -10.94
CA PRO A 31 1.01 -10.33 -9.70
C PRO A 31 1.06 -8.83 -9.95
N PHE A 32 0.42 -8.08 -9.07
CA PHE A 32 0.39 -6.64 -9.11
C PHE A 32 0.56 -6.06 -7.71
N PHE A 33 0.75 -4.75 -7.70
CA PHE A 33 0.83 -3.97 -6.49
C PHE A 33 -0.05 -2.75 -6.55
N VAL A 34 -0.41 -2.20 -5.40
CA VAL A 34 -1.12 -0.91 -5.37
C VAL A 34 -0.13 0.22 -5.09
N ALA A 35 -0.32 1.34 -5.77
CA ALA A 35 0.50 2.53 -5.62
C ALA A 35 -0.34 3.80 -5.72
N THR A 36 0.27 4.89 -5.27
CA THR A 36 -0.19 6.26 -5.52
C THR A 36 0.88 6.95 -6.34
N PHE A 37 0.49 7.62 -7.41
CA PHE A 37 1.42 8.29 -8.33
C PHE A 37 0.76 9.50 -8.97
N GLU A 38 1.55 10.37 -9.59
CA GLU A 38 1.05 11.57 -10.26
C GLU A 38 1.11 11.41 -11.79
N VAL A 39 0.00 11.76 -12.45
CA VAL A 39 -0.10 11.88 -13.92
C VAL A 39 -0.72 13.24 -14.22
N ASP A 40 -0.08 14.03 -15.09
CA ASP A 40 -0.54 15.37 -15.50
C ASP A 40 -0.92 16.30 -14.33
N GLY A 41 -0.22 16.21 -13.20
CA GLY A 41 -0.47 17.03 -12.01
C GLY A 41 -1.63 16.55 -11.13
N ALA A 42 -2.25 15.41 -11.46
CA ALA A 42 -3.29 14.79 -10.67
C ALA A 42 -2.77 13.51 -9.99
N GLN A 43 -3.06 13.37 -8.70
CA GLN A 43 -2.74 12.16 -7.94
C GLN A 43 -3.73 11.05 -8.33
N MET A 44 -3.17 9.91 -8.72
CA MET A 44 -3.87 8.70 -9.10
C MET A 44 -3.60 7.59 -8.09
N VAL A 45 -4.57 6.69 -7.95
CA VAL A 45 -4.36 5.37 -7.36
C VAL A 45 -4.34 4.37 -8.49
N GLY A 46 -3.42 3.41 -8.43
CA GLY A 46 -3.25 2.49 -9.54
C GLY A 46 -2.56 1.20 -9.18
N LEU A 47 -2.37 0.39 -10.20
CA LEU A 47 -1.67 -0.89 -10.11
C LEU A 47 -0.27 -0.76 -10.70
N ILE A 48 0.73 -1.33 -10.03
CA ILE A 48 2.06 -1.55 -10.61
C ILE A 48 2.14 -3.00 -11.07
N LEU A 49 2.43 -3.17 -12.36
CA LEU A 49 2.56 -4.46 -13.03
C LEU A 49 3.99 -4.63 -13.55
N ARG A 50 4.51 -5.84 -13.45
CA ARG A 50 5.82 -6.25 -14.01
C ARG A 50 7.01 -5.39 -13.55
N ASP A 51 6.85 -4.69 -12.44
CA ASP A 51 7.79 -3.69 -11.92
C ASP A 51 8.16 -2.59 -12.93
N GLN A 52 7.31 -2.35 -13.94
CA GLN A 52 7.62 -1.47 -15.08
C GLN A 52 6.44 -0.62 -15.53
N LEU A 53 5.21 -1.03 -15.22
CA LEU A 53 4.01 -0.37 -15.74
C LEU A 53 3.14 0.09 -14.58
N ALA A 54 2.61 1.30 -14.70
CA ALA A 54 1.61 1.84 -13.81
C ALA A 54 0.28 1.98 -14.54
N VAL A 55 -0.79 1.46 -13.93
CA VAL A 55 -2.13 1.45 -14.51
C VAL A 55 -3.06 2.26 -13.62
N GLU A 56 -3.70 3.29 -14.18
CA GLU A 56 -4.74 4.03 -13.47
C GLU A 56 -6.00 3.16 -13.32
N ILE A 57 -6.42 2.86 -12.09
CA ILE A 57 -7.52 1.92 -11.87
C ILE A 57 -8.89 2.46 -12.33
N ASP A 58 -9.10 3.77 -12.27
CA ASP A 58 -10.36 4.41 -12.66
C ASP A 58 -10.60 4.32 -14.17
N ALA A 59 -9.58 4.70 -14.94
CA ALA A 59 -9.62 4.60 -16.40
C ALA A 59 -9.62 3.14 -16.89
N ALA A 60 -8.85 2.26 -16.23
CA ALA A 60 -8.83 0.84 -16.56
C ALA A 60 -10.19 0.16 -16.25
N ASN A 61 -10.83 0.51 -15.13
CA ASN A 61 -12.18 0.05 -14.81
C ASN A 61 -13.20 0.56 -15.85
N SER A 62 -13.11 1.84 -16.24
CA SER A 62 -13.96 2.41 -17.28
C SER A 62 -13.79 1.73 -18.65
N ASN A 63 -12.58 1.26 -18.95
CA ASN A 63 -12.31 0.47 -20.16
C ASN A 63 -12.91 -0.95 -20.06
N LEU A 64 -12.74 -1.62 -18.92
CA LEU A 64 -13.35 -2.93 -18.65
C LEU A 64 -14.89 -2.89 -18.77
N GLU A 65 -15.51 -1.85 -18.23
CA GLU A 65 -16.97 -1.66 -18.23
C GLU A 65 -17.57 -1.33 -19.60
N GLN A 66 -16.73 -1.19 -20.64
CA GLN A 66 -17.23 -1.14 -22.03
C GLN A 66 -17.82 -2.48 -22.45
N ASP A 67 -17.38 -3.59 -21.84
CA ASP A 67 -18.04 -4.88 -21.96
C ASP A 67 -19.25 -4.95 -21.01
N PRO A 68 -20.49 -5.10 -21.55
CA PRO A 68 -21.71 -5.22 -20.75
C PRO A 68 -21.74 -6.37 -19.75
N ALA A 69 -20.81 -7.34 -19.84
CA ALA A 69 -20.65 -8.40 -18.87
C ALA A 69 -20.17 -7.90 -17.49
N PHE A 70 -19.53 -6.72 -17.44
CA PHE A 70 -19.01 -6.13 -16.20
C PHE A 70 -19.93 -5.02 -15.69
N PRO A 71 -20.48 -5.14 -14.45
CA PRO A 71 -21.31 -4.10 -13.89
C PRO A 71 -20.48 -2.87 -13.51
N GLN A 72 -21.13 -1.71 -13.56
CA GLN A 72 -20.60 -0.43 -13.12
C GLN A 72 -20.17 -0.46 -11.65
N MET A 73 -18.96 0.01 -11.36
CA MET A 73 -18.40 0.13 -10.03
C MET A 73 -17.63 1.43 -9.90
N SER A 74 -17.94 2.24 -8.88
CA SER A 74 -17.16 3.44 -8.60
C SER A 74 -15.78 3.08 -8.06
N MET A 75 -14.72 3.60 -8.68
CA MET A 75 -13.35 3.41 -8.20
C MET A 75 -13.02 4.33 -7.03
N PRO A 76 -12.16 3.88 -6.10
CA PRO A 76 -11.76 4.67 -4.95
C PRO A 76 -10.93 5.88 -5.39
N GLY A 77 -11.23 7.06 -4.84
CA GLY A 77 -10.50 8.29 -5.16
C GLY A 77 -9.14 8.43 -4.48
N ASP A 78 -8.84 7.59 -3.49
CA ASP A 78 -7.56 7.59 -2.77
C ASP A 78 -7.24 6.19 -2.19
N MET A 79 -6.00 6.01 -1.73
CA MET A 79 -5.54 4.71 -1.21
C MET A 79 -6.30 4.28 0.07
N LEU A 80 -6.78 5.22 0.89
CA LEU A 80 -7.54 4.86 2.10
C LEU A 80 -8.91 4.28 1.72
N GLN A 81 -9.55 4.84 0.71
CA GLN A 81 -10.79 4.29 0.15
C GLN A 81 -10.54 2.92 -0.49
N LEU A 82 -9.45 2.75 -1.24
CA LEU A 82 -9.07 1.45 -1.81
C LEU A 82 -8.93 0.40 -0.71
N ILE A 83 -8.14 0.69 0.32
CA ILE A 83 -7.91 -0.21 1.45
C ILE A 83 -9.24 -0.54 2.14
N GLY A 84 -10.08 0.49 2.36
CA GLY A 84 -11.37 0.35 3.03
C GLY A 84 -12.38 -0.49 2.26
N LEU A 85 -12.30 -0.51 0.92
CA LEU A 85 -13.20 -1.25 0.03
C LEU A 85 -12.63 -2.59 -0.45
N TYR A 86 -11.34 -2.86 -0.21
CA TYR A 86 -10.62 -3.99 -0.80
C TYR A 86 -11.33 -5.33 -0.57
N GLU A 87 -11.66 -5.65 0.69
CA GLU A 87 -12.35 -6.89 1.06
C GLU A 87 -13.88 -6.82 0.80
N TYR A 88 -14.40 -5.68 0.37
CA TYR A 88 -15.81 -5.45 0.03
C TYR A 88 -16.06 -5.49 -1.48
N GLY A 89 -15.32 -6.35 -2.19
CA GLY A 89 -15.52 -6.65 -3.62
C GLY A 89 -14.52 -5.96 -4.55
N LEU A 90 -13.87 -4.86 -4.11
CA LEU A 90 -12.90 -4.15 -4.96
C LEU A 90 -11.72 -5.06 -5.36
N LYS A 91 -11.27 -5.94 -4.47
CA LYS A 91 -10.21 -6.92 -4.76
C LYS A 91 -10.48 -7.72 -6.04
N TYR A 92 -11.70 -8.24 -6.20
CA TYR A 92 -12.05 -9.04 -7.37
C TYR A 92 -12.17 -8.17 -8.62
N ARG A 93 -12.63 -6.91 -8.48
CA ARG A 93 -12.60 -5.96 -9.60
C ARG A 93 -11.18 -5.65 -10.06
N LEU A 94 -10.22 -5.50 -9.14
CA LEU A 94 -8.82 -5.33 -9.52
C LEU A 94 -8.27 -6.55 -10.27
N TYR A 95 -8.73 -7.77 -9.92
CA TYR A 95 -8.36 -8.98 -10.65
C TYR A 95 -8.95 -8.98 -12.07
N GLU A 96 -10.21 -8.62 -12.21
CA GLU A 96 -10.87 -8.48 -13.52
C GLU A 96 -10.15 -7.46 -14.41
N ILE A 97 -9.75 -6.31 -13.85
CA ILE A 97 -8.95 -5.31 -14.57
C ILE A 97 -7.63 -5.90 -15.05
N VAL A 98 -6.87 -6.57 -14.19
CA VAL A 98 -5.57 -7.15 -14.59
C VAL A 98 -5.77 -8.24 -15.63
N ASN A 99 -6.77 -9.09 -15.48
CA ASN A 99 -7.04 -10.18 -16.42
C ASN A 99 -7.41 -9.62 -17.79
N HIS A 100 -8.29 -8.62 -17.84
CA HIS A 100 -8.67 -7.92 -19.07
C HIS A 100 -7.45 -7.31 -19.79
N LEU A 101 -6.60 -6.59 -19.06
CA LEU A 101 -5.40 -5.96 -19.64
C LEU A 101 -4.40 -7.00 -20.20
N VAL A 102 -4.32 -8.17 -19.57
CA VAL A 102 -3.43 -9.26 -20.01
C VAL A 102 -4.02 -10.01 -21.20
N GLU A 103 -5.31 -10.39 -21.13
CA GLU A 103 -6.01 -11.18 -22.16
C GLU A 103 -6.12 -10.43 -23.48
N ASP A 104 -6.33 -9.11 -23.43
CA ASP A 104 -6.44 -8.25 -24.61
C ASP A 104 -5.08 -7.66 -25.07
N GLU A 105 -3.97 -8.18 -24.53
CA GLU A 105 -2.59 -7.78 -24.85
C GLU A 105 -2.33 -6.26 -24.72
N MET A 106 -3.02 -5.60 -23.78
CA MET A 106 -2.98 -4.14 -23.60
C MET A 106 -1.74 -3.62 -22.85
N LEU A 107 -0.91 -4.52 -22.32
CA LEU A 107 0.30 -4.19 -21.57
C LEU A 107 1.56 -4.11 -22.44
N ALA A 108 1.47 -4.40 -23.74
CA ALA A 108 2.60 -4.45 -24.66
C ALA A 108 2.36 -3.71 -25.99
N GLY A 109 3.42 -3.14 -26.56
CA GLY A 109 3.43 -2.63 -27.93
C GLY A 109 2.47 -1.46 -28.21
N GLY A 110 1.95 -1.39 -29.44
CA GLY A 110 1.10 -0.29 -29.92
C GLY A 110 -0.36 -0.34 -29.50
N ASN A 111 -0.80 -1.38 -28.77
CA ASN A 111 -2.17 -1.49 -28.25
C ASN A 111 -2.30 -0.92 -26.82
N ARG A 112 -1.22 -0.35 -26.28
CA ARG A 112 -1.18 0.18 -24.92
C ARG A 112 -2.13 1.38 -24.77
N PRO A 113 -3.14 1.32 -23.88
CA PRO A 113 -4.02 2.45 -23.60
C PRO A 113 -3.27 3.61 -22.94
N SER A 114 -3.81 4.82 -23.06
CA SER A 114 -3.22 6.03 -22.47
C SER A 114 -3.20 6.06 -20.95
N PHE A 115 -3.93 5.16 -20.28
CA PHE A 115 -3.95 5.01 -18.81
C PHE A 115 -2.92 4.00 -18.28
N VAL A 116 -2.10 3.44 -19.17
CA VAL A 116 -0.98 2.56 -18.83
C VAL A 116 0.31 3.31 -19.14
N HIS A 117 1.06 3.61 -18.10
CA HIS A 117 2.27 4.43 -18.15
C HIS A 117 3.51 3.58 -17.89
N ASP A 118 4.63 3.95 -18.49
CA ASP A 118 5.93 3.42 -18.07
C ASP A 118 6.28 4.03 -16.71
N LEU A 119 6.75 3.18 -15.79
CA LEU A 119 7.00 3.57 -14.39
C LEU A 119 8.06 4.67 -14.26
N ASP A 120 9.00 4.73 -15.21
CA ASP A 120 10.07 5.72 -15.25
C ASP A 120 9.58 7.12 -15.70
N ASP A 121 8.38 7.20 -16.30
CA ASP A 121 7.81 8.45 -16.82
C ASP A 121 6.85 9.13 -15.83
N ILE A 122 6.59 8.52 -14.67
CA ILE A 122 5.64 9.02 -13.67
C ILE A 122 6.30 9.27 -12.30
N ASP A 123 5.70 10.16 -11.52
CA ASP A 123 6.16 10.42 -10.15
C ASP A 123 5.44 9.49 -9.16
N ILE A 124 6.17 8.50 -8.63
CA ILE A 124 5.66 7.60 -7.59
C ILE A 124 5.64 8.29 -6.23
N GLN A 125 4.46 8.40 -5.66
CA GLN A 125 4.23 9.03 -4.36
C GLN A 125 4.20 8.00 -3.23
N ALA A 126 4.16 8.47 -1.98
CA ALA A 126 3.94 7.58 -0.86
C ALA A 126 2.58 6.88 -1.02
N PRO A 127 2.50 5.52 -0.90
CA PRO A 127 1.25 4.80 -1.11
C PRO A 127 0.10 5.32 -0.24
N ILE A 128 0.39 5.78 0.97
CA ILE A 128 -0.60 6.41 1.85
C ILE A 128 -0.03 7.75 2.31
N GLN A 129 -0.39 8.84 1.63
CA GLN A 129 0.11 10.18 1.94
C GLN A 129 -0.28 10.66 3.35
N TYR A 130 -1.51 10.34 3.77
CA TYR A 130 -2.09 10.81 5.04
C TYR A 130 -2.73 9.66 5.83
N PRO A 131 -1.92 8.73 6.39
CA PRO A 131 -2.45 7.59 7.13
C PRO A 131 -3.23 8.04 8.36
N GLY A 132 -4.28 7.32 8.76
CA GLY A 132 -5.07 7.71 9.94
C GLY A 132 -4.25 7.72 11.24
N LYS A 133 -3.36 6.72 11.42
CA LYS A 133 -2.42 6.60 12.53
C LYS A 133 -1.14 5.90 12.05
N ILE A 134 0.03 6.37 12.48
CA ILE A 134 1.30 5.69 12.29
C ILE A 134 1.80 5.25 13.66
N MET A 135 1.95 3.94 13.86
CA MET A 135 2.35 3.34 15.12
C MET A 135 3.60 2.51 14.90
N ASN A 136 4.70 2.92 15.51
CA ASN A 136 6.01 2.30 15.36
C ASN A 136 6.34 1.47 16.59
N ALA A 137 7.01 0.34 16.39
CA ALA A 137 7.44 -0.54 17.47
C ALA A 137 8.94 -0.36 17.72
N ALA A 138 9.32 0.15 18.89
CA ALA A 138 10.72 0.35 19.22
C ALA A 138 11.40 -0.96 19.68
N GLY A 139 12.65 -1.18 19.24
CA GLY A 139 13.48 -2.28 19.71
C GLY A 139 12.87 -3.66 19.44
N ASN A 140 12.26 -3.84 18.27
CA ASN A 140 11.59 -5.09 17.90
C ASN A 140 12.54 -6.14 17.31
N PHE A 141 13.75 -5.74 16.90
CA PHE A 141 14.83 -6.64 16.49
C PHE A 141 15.88 -6.72 17.59
N TYR A 142 16.08 -7.92 18.12
CA TYR A 142 17.03 -8.20 19.19
C TYR A 142 18.46 -7.75 18.86
N THR A 143 18.86 -7.89 17.59
CA THR A 143 20.18 -7.50 17.09
C THR A 143 20.37 -5.98 16.98
N HIS A 144 19.31 -5.21 16.75
CA HIS A 144 19.37 -3.74 16.67
C HIS A 144 19.44 -3.07 18.05
N ILE A 145 19.04 -3.77 19.12
CA ILE A 145 19.07 -3.21 20.48
C ILE A 145 20.49 -2.98 20.97
N CYS A 146 21.44 -3.80 20.49
CA CYS A 146 22.84 -3.60 20.81
C CYS A 146 23.76 -3.81 19.61
N GLU A 147 23.68 -2.87 18.69
CA GLU A 147 24.68 -2.71 17.64
C GLU A 147 26.02 -2.25 18.26
N GLY A 148 26.88 -3.21 18.58
CA GLY A 148 28.19 -2.97 19.20
C GLY A 148 28.44 -3.72 20.51
N CYS A 149 27.47 -4.48 21.01
CA CYS A 149 27.68 -5.39 22.14
C CYS A 149 28.62 -6.55 21.80
N THR A 150 29.24 -7.12 22.82
CA THR A 150 29.81 -8.46 22.71
C THR A 150 28.71 -9.51 22.54
N PRO A 151 29.02 -10.71 22.00
CA PRO A 151 28.04 -11.79 21.91
C PRO A 151 27.39 -12.16 23.26
N GLU A 152 28.14 -12.07 24.35
CA GLU A 152 27.68 -12.38 25.72
C GLU A 152 26.68 -11.34 26.23
N GLU A 153 26.93 -10.05 25.97
CA GLU A 153 26.01 -8.97 26.31
C GLU A 153 24.71 -9.04 25.49
N LEU A 154 24.81 -9.41 24.21
CA LEU A 154 23.65 -9.64 23.35
C LEU A 154 22.81 -10.83 23.87
N GLU A 155 23.44 -11.94 24.25
CA GLU A 155 22.75 -13.10 24.80
C GLU A 155 22.05 -12.78 26.12
N ALA A 156 22.71 -12.06 27.03
CA ALA A 156 22.11 -11.61 28.28
C ALA A 156 20.89 -10.69 28.03
N SER A 157 21.01 -9.74 27.10
CA SER A 157 19.90 -8.86 26.71
C SER A 157 18.72 -9.64 26.09
N ASN A 158 19.02 -10.65 25.26
CA ASN A 158 18.01 -11.51 24.66
C ASN A 158 17.23 -12.31 25.71
N LEU A 159 17.95 -12.90 26.67
CA LEU A 159 17.35 -13.66 27.78
C LEU A 159 16.47 -12.79 28.67
N GLU A 160 16.95 -11.60 29.06
CA GLU A 160 16.18 -10.64 29.86
C GLU A 160 14.89 -10.24 29.14
N ARG A 161 14.97 -9.94 27.84
CA ARG A 161 13.78 -9.57 27.06
C ARG A 161 12.85 -10.73 26.81
N ALA A 162 13.34 -11.94 26.59
CA ALA A 162 12.51 -13.12 26.46
C ALA A 162 11.71 -13.38 27.75
N ALA A 163 12.35 -13.23 28.91
CA ALA A 163 11.70 -13.37 30.21
C ALA A 163 10.71 -12.24 30.51
N ASN A 164 10.99 -11.02 30.06
CA ASN A 164 10.18 -9.83 30.32
C ASN A 164 9.34 -9.39 29.10
N ARG A 165 9.07 -10.29 28.14
CA ARG A 165 8.37 -9.93 26.90
C ARG A 165 6.91 -9.58 27.18
N GLY A 166 6.67 -8.32 27.48
CA GLY A 166 5.35 -7.72 27.66
C GLY A 166 4.81 -7.11 26.37
N VAL A 167 3.95 -6.10 26.53
CA VAL A 167 3.40 -5.30 25.43
C VAL A 167 4.54 -4.57 24.70
N PRO A 168 4.62 -4.62 23.35
CA PRO A 168 5.64 -3.88 22.61
C PRO A 168 5.58 -2.38 22.94
N TYR A 169 6.73 -1.74 22.98
CA TYR A 169 6.78 -0.29 23.15
C TYR A 169 6.36 0.38 21.84
N LEU A 170 5.17 0.97 21.85
CA LEU A 170 4.58 1.61 20.69
C LEU A 170 4.63 3.13 20.87
N PHE A 171 5.07 3.83 19.84
CA PHE A 171 5.01 5.28 19.79
C PHE A 171 4.36 5.75 18.49
N LEU A 172 3.73 6.92 18.55
CA LEU A 172 3.06 7.51 17.40
C LEU A 172 4.04 8.38 16.62
N LYS A 173 3.96 8.26 15.30
CA LYS A 173 4.39 9.32 14.41
C LYS A 173 3.17 10.08 13.86
N PRO A 174 3.32 11.37 13.56
CA PRO A 174 2.28 12.18 12.96
C PRO A 174 2.03 11.69 11.57
N SER A 175 0.76 11.60 11.24
CA SER A 175 0.30 11.24 9.91
C SER A 175 0.53 12.33 8.88
N ARG A 176 0.47 13.60 9.28
CA ARG A 176 0.65 14.74 8.38
C ARG A 176 2.04 15.33 8.51
N GLY A 177 2.71 15.48 7.37
CA GLY A 177 3.98 16.18 7.23
C GLY A 177 5.22 15.35 7.58
N ALA A 178 5.05 14.15 8.13
CA ALA A 178 6.15 13.21 8.33
C ALA A 178 6.31 12.25 7.15
N VAL A 179 5.24 11.91 6.42
CA VAL A 179 5.29 10.99 5.28
C VAL A 179 5.73 11.72 4.02
N ILE A 180 6.73 11.17 3.35
CA ILE A 180 7.20 11.60 2.02
C ILE A 180 7.33 10.38 1.09
N GLY A 181 7.19 10.62 -0.22
CA GLY A 181 7.42 9.62 -1.26
C GLY A 181 8.89 9.22 -1.40
N THR A 182 9.13 8.16 -2.15
CA THR A 182 10.50 7.74 -2.48
C THR A 182 11.18 8.82 -3.32
N GLY A 183 12.41 9.20 -2.97
CA GLY A 183 13.16 10.22 -3.71
C GLY A 183 12.82 11.67 -3.35
N GLU A 184 11.79 11.91 -2.52
CA GLU A 184 11.54 13.24 -1.96
C GLU A 184 12.64 13.65 -0.97
N ASN A 185 12.90 14.97 -0.90
CA ASN A 185 13.94 15.50 -0.03
C ASN A 185 13.54 15.45 1.46
N ILE A 186 14.43 14.88 2.28
CA ILE A 186 14.33 14.95 3.74
C ILE A 186 14.83 16.32 4.22
N VAL A 187 13.96 17.09 4.87
CA VAL A 187 14.34 18.38 5.47
C VAL A 187 14.93 18.16 6.86
N ILE A 188 16.22 18.42 7.01
CA ILE A 188 16.91 18.38 8.31
C ILE A 188 16.72 19.72 9.03
N PRO A 189 16.17 19.75 10.27
CA PRO A 189 16.01 20.99 11.02
C PRO A 189 17.36 21.67 11.33
N GLU A 190 17.36 23.00 11.30
CA GLU A 190 18.53 23.81 11.67
C GLU A 190 18.96 23.52 13.12
N GLY A 191 20.28 23.44 13.34
CA GLY A 191 20.86 23.11 14.65
C GLY A 191 20.87 21.62 15.01
N ARG A 192 20.46 20.73 14.09
CA ARG A 192 20.61 19.28 14.28
C ARG A 192 21.98 18.80 13.83
N ASN A 193 22.75 18.27 14.78
CA ASN A 193 24.12 17.80 14.55
C ASN A 193 24.22 16.28 14.26
N ARG A 194 23.11 15.54 14.40
CA ARG A 194 23.04 14.09 14.12
C ARG A 194 21.65 13.71 13.64
N THR A 195 21.63 12.94 12.56
CA THR A 195 20.44 12.31 11.99
C THR A 195 20.79 10.87 11.68
N ASP A 196 19.96 9.96 12.16
CA ASP A 196 20.09 8.53 11.87
C ASP A 196 18.85 8.08 11.10
N TRP A 197 18.98 6.95 10.42
CA TRP A 197 17.93 6.31 9.64
C TRP A 197 17.82 4.85 10.05
N GLU A 198 16.59 4.34 10.08
CA GLU A 198 16.29 2.95 10.39
C GLU A 198 15.39 2.40 9.28
N ILE A 199 15.80 1.31 8.64
CA ILE A 199 14.93 0.59 7.71
C ILE A 199 13.96 -0.25 8.53
N GLU A 200 12.67 -0.07 8.27
CA GLU A 200 11.58 -0.62 9.04
C GLU A 200 10.58 -1.34 8.13
N PHE A 201 10.03 -2.45 8.61
CA PHE A 201 9.01 -3.20 7.91
C PHE A 201 7.61 -2.72 8.30
N GLY A 202 6.96 -1.99 7.39
CA GLY A 202 5.64 -1.42 7.60
C GLY A 202 4.52 -2.42 7.34
N THR A 203 3.58 -2.54 8.28
CA THR A 203 2.34 -3.31 8.11
C THR A 203 1.16 -2.35 7.95
N VAL A 204 0.36 -2.52 6.90
CA VAL A 204 -0.86 -1.74 6.65
C VAL A 204 -2.08 -2.55 7.10
N ILE A 205 -2.87 -1.98 8.01
CA ILE A 205 -4.09 -2.60 8.51
C ILE A 205 -5.26 -2.19 7.61
N GLY A 206 -5.95 -3.18 7.03
CA GLY A 206 -7.07 -2.96 6.11
C GLY A 206 -8.45 -3.11 6.70
N ARG A 207 -8.56 -3.78 7.86
CA ARG A 207 -9.85 -4.08 8.48
C ARG A 207 -9.94 -3.48 9.87
N THR A 208 -11.11 -2.96 10.20
CA THR A 208 -11.41 -2.50 11.56
C THR A 208 -11.60 -3.69 12.48
N GLY A 209 -10.99 -3.67 13.66
CA GLY A 209 -11.19 -4.71 14.68
C GLY A 209 -10.84 -4.22 16.07
N LYS A 210 -11.28 -4.96 17.09
CA LYS A 210 -11.00 -4.71 18.50
C LYS A 210 -10.80 -6.05 19.21
N TYR A 211 -9.82 -6.14 20.11
CA TYR A 211 -9.46 -7.39 20.81
C TYR A 211 -9.24 -8.58 19.86
N ILE A 212 -8.52 -8.34 18.76
CA ILE A 212 -8.24 -9.34 17.74
C ILE A 212 -7.33 -10.42 18.37
N PRO A 213 -7.72 -11.71 18.36
CA PRO A 213 -6.84 -12.79 18.80
C PRO A 213 -5.58 -12.83 17.94
N ALA A 214 -4.43 -13.12 18.54
CA ALA A 214 -3.14 -13.11 17.84
C ALA A 214 -3.12 -14.01 16.60
N GLN A 215 -3.77 -15.18 16.65
CA GLN A 215 -3.87 -16.09 15.50
C GLN A 215 -4.62 -15.50 14.29
N ASN A 216 -5.47 -14.50 14.50
CA ASN A 216 -6.29 -13.88 13.45
C ASN A 216 -5.68 -12.55 12.98
N ALA A 217 -4.57 -12.09 13.55
CA ALA A 217 -4.00 -10.77 13.26
C ALA A 217 -3.70 -10.57 11.77
N GLN A 218 -3.23 -11.62 11.10
CA GLN A 218 -2.91 -11.61 9.67
C GLN A 218 -4.13 -11.36 8.77
N ASP A 219 -5.33 -11.72 9.22
CA ASP A 219 -6.56 -11.50 8.45
C ASP A 219 -6.97 -10.03 8.38
N TYR A 220 -6.38 -9.17 9.22
CA TYR A 220 -6.61 -7.73 9.26
C TYR A 220 -5.56 -6.93 8.51
N VAL A 221 -4.48 -7.58 8.06
CA VAL A 221 -3.42 -6.95 7.28
C VAL A 221 -3.87 -6.84 5.83
N PHE A 222 -3.86 -5.61 5.31
CA PHE A 222 -4.06 -5.32 3.90
C PHE A 222 -2.80 -5.66 3.11
N GLY A 223 -1.66 -5.16 3.58
CA GLY A 223 -0.41 -5.27 2.86
C GLY A 223 0.79 -4.82 3.69
N TYR A 224 1.93 -4.81 3.03
CA TYR A 224 3.22 -4.49 3.62
C TYR A 224 3.94 -3.46 2.76
N MET A 225 4.83 -2.71 3.38
CA MET A 225 5.69 -1.73 2.70
C MET A 225 7.02 -1.59 3.44
N VAL A 226 8.04 -1.09 2.77
CA VAL A 226 9.27 -0.68 3.45
C VAL A 226 9.14 0.77 3.88
N THR A 227 9.64 1.07 5.06
CA THR A 227 9.66 2.41 5.62
C THR A 227 11.06 2.72 6.11
N ILE A 228 11.40 3.99 6.13
CA ILE A 228 12.64 4.51 6.66
C ILE A 228 12.24 5.48 7.77
N ASP A 229 12.47 5.10 9.02
CA ASP A 229 12.29 5.99 10.16
C ASP A 229 13.50 6.92 10.26
N ILE A 230 13.28 8.21 10.00
CA ILE A 230 14.31 9.24 10.19
C ILE A 230 14.18 9.83 11.59
N GLY A 231 15.24 9.64 12.38
CA GLY A 231 15.30 10.02 13.79
C GLY A 231 16.56 10.81 14.16
N ALA A 232 16.59 11.34 15.38
CA ALA A 232 17.83 11.80 16.01
C ALA A 232 18.40 10.66 16.86
N GLY A 233 19.01 9.70 16.18
CA GLY A 233 19.73 8.57 16.75
C GLY A 233 19.05 7.74 17.83
N VAL A 234 19.86 6.79 18.33
CA VAL A 234 19.43 5.65 19.15
C VAL A 234 18.51 6.11 20.29
N LEU A 235 17.27 5.63 20.24
CA LEU A 235 16.38 5.66 21.39
C LEU A 235 17.04 4.85 22.50
N ARG A 236 17.65 5.52 23.48
CA ARG A 236 17.89 4.87 24.78
C ARG A 236 16.51 4.58 25.36
N VAL A 237 16.12 3.30 25.35
CA VAL A 237 14.94 2.83 26.08
C VAL A 237 15.18 3.21 27.54
N ALA A 238 14.53 4.27 28.00
CA ALA A 238 14.55 4.61 29.41
C ALA A 238 13.89 3.46 30.18
N PRO A 239 14.42 3.06 31.34
CA PRO A 239 13.79 2.03 32.17
C PRO A 239 12.33 2.38 32.45
N VAL A 240 11.51 1.34 32.65
CA VAL A 240 10.06 1.40 32.84
C VAL A 240 9.71 2.09 34.17
N THR A 241 9.93 3.40 34.26
CA THR A 241 9.56 4.20 35.43
C THR A 241 8.85 5.52 35.09
N ASP A 242 8.79 5.93 33.82
CA ASP A 242 8.04 7.14 33.44
C ASP A 242 6.95 6.86 32.39
N ARG A 243 5.69 6.79 32.86
CA ARG A 243 4.49 6.60 32.02
C ARG A 243 3.97 7.91 31.41
N THR A 244 4.74 8.99 31.39
CA THR A 244 4.22 10.31 30.96
C THR A 244 5.08 11.10 29.96
N GLY A 245 5.97 10.44 29.21
CA GLY A 245 6.84 11.11 28.24
C GLY A 245 6.33 11.12 26.80
N SER A 246 5.42 12.03 26.44
CA SER A 246 5.19 12.40 25.02
C SER A 246 6.38 13.23 24.48
N SER A 247 7.54 12.60 24.31
CA SER A 247 8.70 13.27 23.71
C SER A 247 8.53 13.32 22.17
N GLY A 248 7.93 14.41 21.72
CA GLY A 248 7.42 14.63 20.36
C GLY A 248 8.42 14.42 19.22
N ARG A 249 7.97 13.64 18.23
CA ARG A 249 8.61 13.33 16.95
C ARG A 249 7.60 13.75 15.85
N ALA A 250 7.71 14.94 15.24
CA ALA A 250 6.83 15.39 14.13
C ALA A 250 7.41 16.52 13.26
N MET A 251 7.83 16.33 12.01
CA MET A 251 8.10 17.48 11.11
C MET A 251 6.84 17.77 10.29
N THR A 252 6.62 19.02 9.87
CA THR A 252 5.54 19.39 8.93
C THR A 252 6.10 20.08 7.70
N ARG A 253 5.39 19.96 6.58
CA ARG A 253 5.74 20.50 5.24
C ARG A 253 5.57 22.03 5.12
N SER A 254 5.33 22.75 6.22
CA SER A 254 5.07 24.19 6.17
C SER A 254 6.36 24.98 6.33
N ARG A 255 6.56 26.00 5.47
CA ARG A 255 7.49 27.11 5.75
C ARG A 255 6.87 27.96 6.87
N PRO A 256 7.42 28.02 8.10
CA PRO A 256 6.82 28.86 9.14
C PRO A 256 7.58 30.19 9.22
N ARG A 257 6.88 31.30 8.96
CA ARG A 257 7.28 32.58 9.56
C ARG A 257 6.82 32.55 11.02
N GLY A 258 7.76 32.58 11.97
CA GLY A 258 7.46 32.86 13.38
C GLY A 258 8.01 31.84 14.38
N ARG A 259 8.59 32.35 15.48
CA ARG A 259 9.10 31.57 16.63
C ARG A 259 7.93 30.85 17.33
N GLY A 260 7.92 29.53 17.25
CA GLY A 260 7.02 28.66 17.99
C GLY A 260 7.56 27.23 17.98
N SER A 261 7.40 26.52 19.09
CA SER A 261 7.86 25.14 19.37
C SER A 261 7.82 24.18 18.18
N PHE A 262 9.00 23.69 17.78
CA PHE A 262 9.24 22.82 16.63
C PHE A 262 9.06 21.34 16.98
N PRO A 263 8.38 20.55 16.15
CA PRO A 263 8.42 19.11 16.29
C PRO A 263 9.41 18.44 15.30
N LYS A 264 9.82 17.17 15.58
CA LYS A 264 11.21 16.68 15.34
C LYS A 264 11.49 15.42 14.47
N SER A 265 10.65 14.97 13.52
CA SER A 265 10.97 13.76 12.68
C SER A 265 10.11 13.54 11.41
N SER A 266 10.66 12.88 10.39
CA SER A 266 9.97 12.39 9.17
C SER A 266 10.13 10.87 8.99
N THR A 267 9.34 10.28 8.10
CA THR A 267 9.39 8.87 7.66
C THR A 267 9.34 8.87 6.13
N GLU A 268 10.40 8.36 5.50
CA GLU A 268 10.38 8.06 4.07
C GLU A 268 9.76 6.67 3.90
N ILE A 269 8.93 6.47 2.88
CA ILE A 269 8.32 5.17 2.59
C ILE A 269 8.90 4.69 1.27
N ARG A 270 9.58 3.54 1.30
CA ARG A 270 10.10 2.89 0.11
C ARG A 270 9.20 1.72 -0.23
N TRP A 271 8.67 1.71 -1.44
CA TRP A 271 7.73 0.69 -1.82
C TRP A 271 8.48 -0.58 -2.26
N SER A 272 8.14 -1.72 -1.65
CA SER A 272 8.52 -3.05 -2.14
C SER A 272 7.38 -4.02 -1.81
N GLY A 273 6.48 -4.17 -2.76
CA GLY A 273 5.57 -5.30 -2.85
C GLY A 273 4.51 -5.46 -1.76
N CYS A 274 3.25 -5.10 -2.05
CA CYS A 274 2.13 -5.66 -1.30
C CYS A 274 2.08 -7.18 -1.53
N THR A 275 2.46 -7.96 -0.52
CA THR A 275 2.66 -9.42 -0.65
C THR A 275 1.36 -10.25 -0.62
N ARG A 276 0.20 -9.60 -0.66
CA ARG A 276 -1.13 -10.25 -0.58
C ARG A 276 -1.95 -10.14 -1.87
N CYS A 277 -1.27 -10.28 -3.01
CA CYS A 277 -1.87 -10.59 -4.32
C CYS A 277 -1.33 -11.91 -4.92
N LEU A 278 -0.75 -12.79 -4.09
CA LEU A 278 -0.35 -14.15 -4.47
C LEU A 278 -1.04 -15.18 -3.56
N PRO A 279 -1.43 -16.36 -4.08
CA PRO A 279 -1.89 -17.48 -3.26
C PRO A 279 -0.83 -17.84 -2.20
N SER A 280 -1.29 -18.33 -1.04
CA SER A 280 -0.58 -18.42 0.25
C SER A 280 0.72 -19.26 0.30
N THR A 281 1.28 -19.67 -0.83
CA THR A 281 2.39 -20.63 -0.94
C THR A 281 3.73 -20.04 -1.39
N ALA A 282 3.84 -18.74 -1.68
CA ALA A 282 5.02 -18.17 -2.36
C ALA A 282 6.12 -17.54 -1.46
N LEU A 283 6.13 -17.76 -0.14
CA LEU A 283 7.28 -17.37 0.71
C LEU A 283 8.24 -18.55 0.90
N ARG A 284 9.10 -18.81 -0.10
CA ARG A 284 10.36 -19.55 0.10
C ARG A 284 11.52 -18.56 0.01
N SER A 285 12.26 -18.44 1.12
CA SER A 285 13.50 -17.67 1.21
C SER A 285 14.48 -18.11 0.11
N ARG A 286 14.79 -17.22 -0.86
CA ARG A 286 16.00 -17.37 -1.66
C ARG A 286 17.17 -16.89 -0.80
N ARG A 287 17.95 -17.83 -0.27
CA ARG A 287 19.28 -17.52 0.27
C ARG A 287 20.18 -17.24 -0.94
N HIS A 288 20.61 -16.00 -1.11
CA HIS A 288 21.76 -15.70 -1.96
C HIS A 288 23.03 -15.96 -1.15
N GLY A 289 23.92 -16.78 -1.73
CA GLY A 289 25.23 -17.08 -1.18
C GLY A 289 26.16 -15.86 -1.24
N PRO A 290 27.34 -15.95 -0.61
CA PRO A 290 28.22 -14.80 -0.42
C PRO A 290 28.82 -14.36 -1.75
N ALA A 291 28.76 -13.04 -2.00
CA ALA A 291 29.53 -12.41 -3.06
C ALA A 291 31.02 -12.43 -2.67
N THR A 292 31.85 -12.88 -3.61
CA THR A 292 33.32 -12.84 -3.60
C THR A 292 33.85 -11.42 -3.72
#